data_AF-A0AA38I2S5-F1
#
_entry.id   AF-A0AA38I2S5-F1
#
_cell.length_a   1.000
_cell.length_b   1.000
_cell.length_c   1.000
_cell.angle_alpha   90.00
_cell.angle_beta   90.00
_cell.angle_gamma   90.00
#
_symmetry.space_group_name_H-M   'P 1'
#
loop_
_entity.id
_entity.type
_entity.pdbx_description
1 polymer ?
#
loop_
_entity_poly.entity_id
_entity_poly.type
_entity_poly.pdbx_seq_one_letter_code
_entity_poly.pdbx_strand_id
1 'polypeptide(L)'
;MANEEETPTKMITITDSSKIYEDMSAFYQKETFSDIKFILSEKKIPAHKIVLAARCKFFESILMQDPKQSEMILTDVPPKAFEVVLNYIYTGSVFIKLSYEDDVFDVLQLAHKYSLKPLENIINKTMTSMINTSNVCLFLNKADELGMDELKQVCLTFIDNHLSEIRGNKFLNLLTQTSMVKLLERDSFPALEIEVFEIAASWCKTNADFNNLVTGCVQLTKLTPDEILNVVWPSKVIDSDRLLNALAYIKNKSSNTVPRKMTQLKNKNIAIAAYNTTVISGLNTAMLLEGTEEEEEGAYHDENDKNGITLDLGSKKSFNHIKMKILGKYYSSYYLETSHNQKKWHKLIDYSQYSCSHEQNLYFDGVQQARYIRAVFSKQISLGKFEVSFDSKIPEVHKQIIYPLSNVVSSETKIFVG
;
A
#
# COMPACT_ATOMS: atom_id res chain seq x y z
N MET A 1 -8.09 -1.15 76.12
CA MET A 1 -8.04 -1.14 74.65
C MET A 1 -9.47 -1.08 74.16
N ALA A 2 -9.96 0.11 73.81
CA ALA A 2 -11.21 0.27 73.09
C ALA A 2 -10.82 0.84 71.73
N ASN A 3 -10.83 -0.01 70.70
CA ASN A 3 -10.71 0.42 69.32
C ASN A 3 -12.09 0.92 68.91
N GLU A 4 -12.23 2.24 68.74
CA GLU A 4 -13.35 2.81 68.02
C GLU A 4 -13.23 2.38 66.55
N GLU A 5 -14.07 1.45 66.13
CA GLU A 5 -14.25 1.12 64.72
C GLU A 5 -14.99 2.30 64.04
N GLU A 6 -14.24 3.13 63.32
CA GLU A 6 -14.82 4.12 62.40
C GLU A 6 -15.67 3.37 61.35
N THR A 7 -16.99 3.44 61.52
CA THR A 7 -17.95 2.92 60.53
C THR A 7 -17.73 3.63 59.18
N PRO A 8 -17.55 2.90 58.07
CA PRO A 8 -17.22 3.50 56.78
C PRO A 8 -18.39 4.37 56.30
N THR A 9 -18.11 5.67 56.15
CA THR A 9 -19.10 6.65 55.68
C THR A 9 -19.50 6.32 54.24
N LYS A 10 -20.79 6.05 54.02
CA LYS A 10 -21.34 5.88 52.66
C LYS A 10 -21.35 7.24 51.96
N MET A 11 -20.40 7.46 51.05
CA MET A 11 -20.40 8.63 50.17
C MET A 11 -21.37 8.41 49.02
N ILE A 12 -22.39 9.27 48.89
CA ILE A 12 -23.30 9.31 47.75
C ILE A 12 -22.92 10.50 46.88
N THR A 13 -22.64 10.27 45.61
CA THR A 13 -22.42 11.34 44.63
C THR A 13 -23.72 11.58 43.85
N ILE A 14 -24.34 12.73 44.04
CA ILE A 14 -25.50 13.18 43.26
C ILE A 14 -24.98 14.17 42.21
N THR A 15 -25.25 13.90 40.93
CA THR A 15 -24.73 14.71 39.81
C THR A 15 -25.90 15.22 38.96
N ASP A 16 -25.98 16.53 38.77
CA ASP A 16 -26.90 17.19 37.81
C ASP A 16 -26.07 17.88 36.71
N SER A 17 -25.32 17.08 35.94
CA SER A 17 -24.39 17.59 34.93
C SER A 17 -25.03 17.86 33.58
N SER A 18 -26.27 17.43 33.36
CA SER A 18 -26.95 17.50 32.07
C SER A 18 -27.34 18.91 31.66
N LYS A 19 -27.40 19.88 32.59
CA LYS A 19 -27.77 21.28 32.29
C LYS A 19 -26.61 22.26 32.22
N ILE A 20 -25.43 21.86 32.70
CA ILE A 20 -24.26 22.76 32.77
C ILE A 20 -23.92 23.32 31.39
N TYR A 21 -24.01 22.52 30.33
CA TYR A 21 -23.73 23.00 28.98
C TYR A 21 -24.81 23.98 28.48
N GLU A 22 -26.08 23.81 28.85
CA GLU A 22 -27.18 24.71 28.47
C GLU A 22 -27.01 26.07 29.14
N ASP A 23 -26.72 26.07 30.44
CA ASP A 23 -26.48 27.29 31.21
C ASP A 23 -25.27 28.06 30.67
N MET A 24 -24.19 27.35 30.33
CA MET A 24 -23.02 27.98 29.70
C MET A 24 -23.31 28.46 28.28
N SER A 25 -24.09 27.70 27.49
CA SER A 25 -24.46 28.09 26.12
C SER A 25 -25.22 29.41 26.06
N ALA A 26 -25.99 29.75 27.10
CA ALA A 26 -26.75 31.00 27.16
C ALA A 26 -25.85 32.25 27.13
N PHE A 27 -24.58 32.12 27.52
CA PHE A 27 -23.58 33.19 27.50
C PHE A 27 -22.80 33.29 26.17
N TYR A 28 -23.01 32.37 25.23
CA TYR A 28 -22.34 32.44 23.92
C TYR A 28 -22.66 33.77 23.20
N GLN A 29 -21.61 34.50 22.84
CA GLN A 29 -21.67 35.85 22.24
C GLN A 29 -22.52 36.88 23.02
N LYS A 30 -22.72 36.71 24.32
CA LYS A 30 -23.35 37.73 25.16
C LYS A 30 -22.30 38.71 25.68
N GLU A 31 -22.66 39.99 25.70
CA GLU A 31 -21.85 41.04 26.31
C GLU A 31 -21.89 40.97 27.85
N THR A 32 -22.97 40.44 28.42
CA THR A 32 -23.15 40.28 29.86
C THR A 32 -22.05 39.39 30.44
N PHE A 33 -21.26 39.93 31.38
CA PHE A 33 -20.10 39.28 32.00
C PHE A 33 -18.93 38.94 31.07
N SER A 34 -18.99 39.35 29.80
CA SER A 34 -17.84 39.21 28.91
C SER A 34 -16.68 40.06 29.41
N ASP A 35 -15.50 39.45 29.46
CA ASP A 35 -14.27 40.03 29.99
C ASP A 35 -13.12 39.97 28.97
N ILE A 36 -13.42 39.50 27.75
CA ILE A 36 -12.55 39.55 26.58
C ILE A 36 -13.37 39.69 25.28
N LYS A 37 -12.82 40.39 24.28
CA LYS A 37 -13.38 40.49 22.93
C LYS A 37 -12.39 40.02 21.88
N PHE A 38 -12.82 39.11 21.00
CA PHE A 38 -12.05 38.75 19.82
C PHE A 38 -12.33 39.75 18.70
N ILE A 39 -11.27 40.25 18.08
CA ILE A 39 -11.33 41.18 16.95
C ILE A 39 -10.90 40.43 15.69
N LEU A 40 -11.85 40.15 14.80
CA LEU A 40 -11.62 39.46 13.52
C LEU A 40 -12.01 40.39 12.37
N SER A 41 -11.02 41.01 11.74
CA SER A 41 -11.25 42.08 10.76
C SER A 41 -12.15 43.18 11.36
N GLU A 42 -13.35 43.40 10.82
CA GLU A 42 -14.32 44.38 11.34
C GLU A 42 -15.27 43.83 12.41
N LYS A 43 -15.25 42.51 12.67
CA LYS A 43 -16.19 41.85 13.59
C LYS A 43 -15.59 41.75 15.00
N LYS A 44 -16.38 42.14 16.00
CA LYS A 44 -16.05 41.98 17.43
C LYS A 44 -16.94 40.90 18.03
N ILE A 45 -16.33 39.91 18.67
CA ILE A 45 -17.04 38.77 19.28
C ILE A 45 -16.75 38.75 20.79
N PRO A 46 -17.73 39.05 21.66
CA PRO A 46 -17.53 38.99 23.10
C PRO A 46 -17.44 37.54 23.59
N ALA A 47 -16.60 37.30 24.60
CA ALA A 47 -16.41 35.99 25.21
C ALA A 47 -16.00 36.11 26.69
N HIS A 48 -15.87 34.95 27.34
CA HIS A 48 -15.63 34.81 28.78
C HIS A 48 -14.33 34.02 29.00
N LYS A 49 -13.32 34.67 29.60
CA LYS A 49 -11.99 34.09 29.85
C LYS A 49 -12.06 32.77 30.61
N ILE A 50 -12.94 32.70 31.62
CA ILE A 50 -13.09 31.50 32.44
C ILE A 50 -13.56 30.30 31.62
N VAL A 51 -14.49 30.50 30.69
CA VAL A 51 -14.98 29.43 29.79
C VAL A 51 -13.89 29.02 28.81
N LEU A 52 -13.20 30.00 28.22
CA LEU A 52 -12.08 29.75 27.30
C LEU A 52 -10.97 28.93 27.98
N ALA A 53 -10.52 29.37 29.16
CA ALA A 53 -9.46 28.70 29.91
C ALA A 53 -9.87 27.28 30.36
N ALA A 54 -11.10 27.10 30.83
CA ALA A 54 -11.59 25.79 31.29
C ALA A 54 -11.72 24.75 30.16
N ARG A 55 -11.91 25.20 28.91
CA ARG A 55 -12.30 24.33 27.79
C ARG A 55 -11.24 24.25 26.69
N CYS A 56 -10.26 25.15 26.69
CA CYS A 56 -9.22 25.23 25.67
C CYS A 56 -7.87 25.63 26.29
N LYS A 57 -6.96 24.65 26.40
CA LYS A 57 -5.61 24.84 26.96
C LYS A 57 -4.78 25.92 26.25
N PHE A 58 -5.02 26.11 24.94
CA PHE A 58 -4.38 27.18 24.17
C PHE A 58 -4.77 28.56 24.74
N PHE A 59 -6.07 28.82 24.90
CA PHE A 59 -6.54 30.07 25.48
C PHE A 59 -6.18 30.20 26.96
N GLU A 60 -6.23 29.11 27.73
CA GLU A 60 -5.73 29.09 29.11
C GLU A 60 -4.29 29.63 29.19
N SER A 61 -3.40 29.09 28.35
CA SER A 61 -1.98 29.45 28.36
C SER A 61 -1.76 30.93 28.02
N ILE A 62 -2.48 31.46 27.01
CA ILE A 62 -2.36 32.87 26.61
C ILE A 62 -2.93 33.80 27.68
N LEU A 63 -4.10 33.45 28.24
CA LEU A 63 -4.75 34.26 29.28
C LEU A 63 -4.01 34.23 30.61
N MET A 64 -3.24 33.18 30.91
CA MET A 64 -2.35 33.15 32.07
C MET A 64 -1.16 34.10 31.93
N GLN A 65 -0.68 34.35 30.71
CA GLN A 65 0.43 35.28 30.46
C GLN A 65 -0.01 36.74 30.61
N ASP A 66 -1.22 37.08 30.14
CA ASP A 66 -1.82 38.39 30.36
C ASP A 66 -3.30 38.28 30.81
N PRO A 67 -3.55 38.11 32.12
CA PRO A 67 -4.91 38.03 32.65
C PRO A 67 -5.72 39.31 32.46
N LYS A 68 -5.05 40.45 32.25
CA LYS A 68 -5.70 41.77 32.07
C LYS A 68 -6.12 42.03 30.63
N GLN A 69 -5.69 41.19 29.68
CA GLN A 69 -6.03 41.33 28.27
C GLN A 69 -7.56 41.40 28.05
N SER A 70 -8.07 42.52 27.56
CA SER A 70 -9.51 42.71 27.29
C SER A 70 -9.87 42.52 25.82
N GLU A 71 -8.89 42.56 24.91
CA GLU A 71 -9.08 42.37 23.48
C GLU A 71 -8.01 41.43 22.92
N MET A 72 -8.41 40.54 22.01
CA MET A 72 -7.52 39.63 21.30
C MET A 72 -7.77 39.73 19.79
N ILE A 73 -6.77 40.22 19.07
CA ILE A 73 -6.82 40.37 17.62
C ILE A 73 -6.42 39.03 16.98
N LEU A 74 -7.31 38.48 16.15
CA LEU A 74 -7.04 37.26 15.40
C LEU A 74 -6.92 37.62 13.92
N THR A 75 -5.68 37.62 13.43
CA THR A 75 -5.40 37.75 11.99
C THR A 75 -5.51 36.38 11.32
N ASP A 76 -5.92 36.37 10.04
CA ASP A 76 -5.97 35.16 9.20
C ASP A 76 -6.88 34.05 9.75
N VAL A 77 -7.95 34.44 10.44
CA VAL A 77 -8.96 33.52 10.98
C VAL A 77 -10.32 33.84 10.34
N PRO A 78 -10.92 32.91 9.58
CA PRO A 78 -12.25 33.10 9.02
C PRO A 78 -13.29 33.28 10.14
N PRO A 79 -14.06 34.41 10.17
CA PRO A 79 -14.97 34.69 11.28
C PRO A 79 -16.03 33.60 11.50
N LYS A 80 -16.57 33.02 10.42
CA LYS A 80 -17.56 31.95 10.51
C LYS A 80 -16.99 30.70 11.18
N ALA A 81 -15.80 30.26 10.79
CA ALA A 81 -15.16 29.09 11.37
C ALA A 81 -14.82 29.32 12.85
N PHE A 82 -14.37 30.53 13.20
CA PHE A 82 -14.11 30.86 14.59
C PHE A 82 -15.36 30.84 15.46
N GLU A 83 -16.49 31.34 14.96
CA GLU A 83 -17.77 31.26 15.68
C GLU A 83 -18.18 29.82 15.95
N VAL A 84 -17.99 28.93 14.98
CA VAL A 84 -18.26 27.51 15.15
C VAL A 84 -17.38 26.89 16.25
N VAL A 85 -16.08 27.20 16.24
CA VAL A 85 -15.14 26.72 17.27
C VAL A 85 -15.43 27.34 18.65
N LEU A 86 -15.78 28.62 18.70
CA LEU A 86 -16.15 29.29 19.94
C LEU A 86 -17.45 28.69 20.49
N ASN A 87 -18.46 28.43 19.64
CA ASN A 87 -19.67 27.74 20.05
C ASN A 87 -19.37 26.35 20.62
N TYR A 88 -18.44 25.60 20.01
CA TYR A 88 -17.99 24.32 20.55
C TYR A 88 -17.40 24.46 21.96
N ILE A 89 -16.58 25.49 22.19
CA ILE A 89 -15.97 25.75 23.51
C ILE A 89 -17.05 25.90 24.59
N TYR A 90 -18.14 26.62 24.28
CA TYR A 90 -19.24 26.85 25.22
C TYR A 90 -20.17 25.65 25.41
N THR A 91 -20.47 24.94 24.32
CA THR A 91 -21.59 23.97 24.30
C THR A 91 -21.13 22.51 24.25
N GLY A 92 -19.87 22.26 23.91
CA GLY A 92 -19.37 20.91 23.59
C GLY A 92 -19.97 20.31 22.31
N SER A 93 -20.77 21.08 21.57
CA SER A 93 -21.52 20.63 20.39
C SER A 93 -21.23 21.53 19.20
N VAL A 94 -21.27 20.97 17.99
CA VAL A 94 -21.03 21.72 16.76
C VAL A 94 -22.11 21.40 15.75
N PHE A 95 -22.68 22.44 15.16
CA PHE A 95 -23.54 22.33 13.99
C PHE A 95 -22.83 22.99 12.81
N ILE A 96 -22.20 22.17 11.97
CA ILE A 96 -21.59 22.63 10.73
C ILE A 96 -22.57 22.33 9.62
N LYS A 97 -23.04 23.36 8.92
CA LYS A 97 -23.77 23.15 7.67
C LYS A 97 -22.76 22.72 6.62
N LEU A 98 -22.80 21.43 6.28
CA LEU A 98 -21.90 20.77 5.32
C LEU A 98 -22.12 21.22 3.86
N SER A 99 -22.79 22.37 3.65
CA SER A 99 -23.10 22.88 2.32
C SER A 99 -21.86 23.36 1.56
N TYR A 100 -20.77 23.64 2.28
CA TYR A 100 -19.51 24.13 1.72
C TYR A 100 -18.35 23.38 2.38
N GLU A 101 -17.65 22.56 1.58
CA GLU A 101 -16.52 21.75 2.06
C GLU A 101 -15.43 22.63 2.70
N ASP A 102 -15.19 23.82 2.14
CA ASP A 102 -14.24 24.82 2.66
C ASP A 102 -14.53 25.25 4.10
N ASP A 103 -15.81 25.45 4.46
CA ASP A 103 -16.19 25.86 5.82
C ASP A 103 -15.79 24.77 6.85
N VAL A 104 -15.88 23.49 6.47
CA VAL A 104 -15.51 22.37 7.34
C VAL A 104 -13.99 22.31 7.53
N PHE A 105 -13.22 22.54 6.46
CA PHE A 105 -11.76 22.60 6.51
C PHE A 105 -11.26 23.77 7.35
N ASP A 106 -11.89 24.94 7.27
CA ASP A 106 -11.53 26.09 8.12
C ASP A 106 -11.75 25.80 9.60
N VAL A 107 -12.88 25.17 9.95
CA VAL A 107 -13.16 24.77 11.35
C VAL A 107 -12.13 23.74 11.83
N LEU A 108 -11.75 22.80 10.97
CA LEU A 108 -10.76 21.78 11.27
C LEU A 108 -9.36 22.37 11.52
N GLN A 109 -8.93 23.30 10.69
CA GLN A 109 -7.68 24.04 10.89
C GLN A 109 -7.67 24.79 12.23
N LEU A 110 -8.79 25.44 12.58
CA LEU A 110 -8.89 26.14 13.86
C LEU A 110 -8.94 25.17 15.05
N ALA A 111 -9.60 24.02 14.90
CA ALA A 111 -9.60 22.97 15.92
C ALA A 111 -8.16 22.48 16.19
N HIS A 112 -7.37 22.27 15.13
CA HIS A 112 -5.96 21.92 15.24
C HIS A 112 -5.14 23.06 15.88
N LYS A 113 -5.27 24.30 15.37
CA LYS A 113 -4.57 25.51 15.86
C LYS A 113 -4.78 25.74 17.36
N TYR A 114 -6.01 25.55 17.85
CA TYR A 114 -6.36 25.71 19.26
C TYR A 114 -6.26 24.42 20.09
N SER A 115 -5.66 23.36 19.51
CA SER A 115 -5.44 22.07 20.17
C SER A 115 -6.71 21.41 20.72
N LEU A 116 -7.83 21.58 20.03
CA LEU A 116 -9.14 21.01 20.36
C LEU A 116 -9.28 19.60 19.76
N LYS A 117 -8.42 18.67 20.20
CA LYS A 117 -8.35 17.29 19.67
C LYS A 117 -9.70 16.56 19.59
N PRO A 118 -10.62 16.67 20.57
CA PRO A 118 -11.91 15.99 20.47
C PRO A 118 -12.75 16.50 19.29
N LEU A 119 -12.72 17.81 19.02
CA LEU A 119 -13.41 18.41 17.87
C LEU A 119 -12.75 17.98 16.55
N GLU A 120 -11.43 18.06 16.49
CA GLU A 120 -10.63 17.59 15.34
C GLU A 120 -10.97 16.13 14.98
N ASN A 121 -11.01 15.25 15.99
CA ASN A 121 -11.36 13.84 15.80
C ASN A 121 -12.79 13.63 15.29
N ILE A 122 -13.76 14.41 15.79
CA ILE A 122 -15.16 14.34 15.33
C ILE A 122 -15.22 14.75 13.86
N ILE A 123 -14.62 15.90 13.51
CA ILE A 123 -14.63 16.42 12.15
C ILE A 123 -13.91 15.46 11.20
N ASN A 124 -12.73 14.93 11.57
CA ASN A 124 -11.99 13.97 10.74
C ASN A 124 -12.82 12.70 10.44
N LYS A 125 -13.51 12.15 11.46
CA LYS A 125 -14.40 10.99 11.27
C LYS A 125 -15.57 11.32 10.34
N THR A 126 -16.19 12.48 10.55
CA THR A 126 -17.31 12.96 9.74
C THR A 126 -16.86 13.18 8.29
N MET A 127 -15.74 13.86 8.05
CA MET A 127 -15.15 14.04 6.73
C MET A 127 -14.85 12.71 6.05
N THR A 128 -14.20 11.79 6.77
CA THR A 128 -13.89 10.44 6.24
C THR A 128 -15.15 9.71 5.77
N SER A 129 -16.27 9.84 6.49
CA SER A 129 -17.54 9.22 6.12
C SER A 129 -18.22 9.85 4.89
N MET A 130 -17.81 11.04 4.48
CA MET A 130 -18.38 11.76 3.32
C MET A 130 -17.58 11.55 2.04
N ILE A 131 -16.39 10.97 2.14
CA ILE A 131 -15.55 10.69 0.98
C ILE A 131 -16.28 9.72 0.05
N ASN A 132 -16.37 10.12 -1.21
CA ASN A 132 -16.91 9.34 -2.31
C ASN A 132 -16.09 9.58 -3.58
N THR A 133 -16.40 8.86 -4.66
CA THR A 133 -15.62 8.91 -5.90
C THR A 133 -15.59 10.28 -6.57
N SER A 134 -16.60 11.12 -6.36
CA SER A 134 -16.70 12.45 -6.96
C SER A 134 -15.95 13.55 -6.21
N ASN A 135 -15.82 13.46 -4.88
CA ASN A 135 -15.20 14.50 -4.05
C ASN A 135 -13.80 14.14 -3.52
N VAL A 136 -13.39 12.87 -3.56
CA VAL A 136 -12.11 12.42 -2.96
C VAL A 136 -10.89 13.20 -3.47
N CYS A 137 -10.88 13.64 -4.72
CA CYS A 137 -9.77 14.42 -5.28
C CYS A 137 -9.69 15.83 -4.67
N LEU A 138 -10.85 16.46 -4.40
CA LEU A 138 -10.91 17.77 -3.74
C LEU A 138 -10.48 17.66 -2.28
N PHE A 139 -10.95 16.61 -1.59
CA PHE A 139 -10.51 16.31 -0.23
C PHE A 139 -9.00 16.05 -0.16
N LEU A 140 -8.43 15.33 -1.13
CA LEU A 140 -7.00 15.08 -1.18
C LEU A 140 -6.20 16.38 -1.38
N ASN A 141 -6.64 17.27 -2.28
CA ASN A 141 -5.99 18.56 -2.48
C ASN A 141 -5.98 19.38 -1.18
N LYS A 142 -7.12 19.46 -0.51
CA LYS A 142 -7.26 20.22 0.74
C LYS A 142 -6.46 19.60 1.88
N ALA A 143 -6.49 18.28 2.02
CA ALA A 143 -5.70 17.59 3.02
C ALA A 143 -4.19 17.81 2.80
N ASP A 144 -3.73 17.82 1.56
CA ASP A 144 -2.32 18.08 1.24
C ASP A 144 -1.92 19.56 1.42
N GLU A 145 -2.80 20.49 1.06
CA GLU A 145 -2.64 21.94 1.29
C GLU A 145 -2.49 22.25 2.78
N LEU A 146 -3.28 21.60 3.62
CA LEU A 146 -3.37 21.86 5.06
C LEU A 146 -2.44 20.99 5.92
N GLY A 147 -1.65 20.10 5.31
CA GLY A 147 -0.75 19.20 6.05
C GLY A 147 -1.46 18.14 6.88
N MET A 148 -2.65 17.71 6.46
CA MET A 148 -3.50 16.75 7.17
C MET A 148 -3.21 15.31 6.75
N ASP A 149 -2.12 14.74 7.29
CA ASP A 149 -1.60 13.45 6.84
C ASP A 149 -2.58 12.28 7.03
N GLU A 150 -3.34 12.22 8.12
CA GLU A 150 -4.32 11.15 8.35
C GLU A 150 -5.42 11.14 7.28
N LEU A 151 -6.05 12.29 7.03
CA LEU A 151 -7.10 12.44 6.01
C LEU A 151 -6.55 12.19 4.61
N LYS A 152 -5.31 12.63 4.35
CA LYS A 152 -4.61 12.36 3.09
C LYS A 152 -4.44 10.86 2.85
N GLN A 153 -4.00 10.09 3.84
CA GLN A 153 -3.87 8.63 3.70
C GLN A 153 -5.21 7.94 3.44
N VAL A 154 -6.29 8.40 4.09
CA VAL A 154 -7.65 7.92 3.84
C VAL A 154 -8.05 8.18 2.38
N CYS A 155 -7.83 9.41 1.87
CA CYS A 155 -8.15 9.76 0.48
C CYS A 155 -7.34 8.93 -0.52
N LEU A 156 -6.03 8.78 -0.27
CA LEU A 156 -5.14 7.98 -1.12
C LEU A 156 -5.57 6.51 -1.18
N THR A 157 -5.90 5.91 -0.04
CA THR A 157 -6.39 4.52 0.04
C THR A 157 -7.73 4.36 -0.66
N PHE A 158 -8.63 5.35 -0.53
CA PHE A 158 -9.91 5.35 -1.23
C PHE A 158 -9.70 5.42 -2.76
N ILE A 159 -8.79 6.27 -3.23
CA ILE A 159 -8.44 6.35 -4.66
C ILE A 159 -7.91 5.02 -5.16
N ASP A 160 -7.01 4.36 -4.42
CA ASP A 160 -6.45 3.07 -4.79
C ASP A 160 -7.54 1.98 -4.96
N ASN A 161 -8.52 1.95 -4.04
CA ASN A 161 -9.61 0.97 -4.07
C ASN A 161 -10.65 1.23 -5.17
N HIS A 162 -10.83 2.49 -5.58
CA HIS A 162 -11.84 2.92 -6.54
C HIS A 162 -11.25 3.48 -7.86
N LEU A 163 -9.98 3.17 -8.14
CA LEU A 163 -9.20 3.80 -9.21
C LEU A 163 -9.88 3.72 -10.58
N SER A 164 -10.43 2.55 -10.94
CA SER A 164 -11.09 2.34 -12.22
C SER A 164 -12.28 3.28 -12.45
N GLU A 165 -13.10 3.51 -11.41
CA GLU A 165 -14.27 4.39 -11.48
C GLU A 165 -13.86 5.86 -11.53
N ILE A 166 -12.92 6.26 -10.67
CA ILE A 166 -12.41 7.64 -10.59
C ILE A 166 -11.72 8.03 -11.91
N ARG A 167 -10.93 7.11 -12.46
CA ARG A 167 -10.27 7.27 -13.76
C ARG A 167 -11.28 7.35 -14.90
N GLY A 168 -12.28 6.46 -14.92
CA GLY A 168 -13.34 6.46 -15.95
C GLY A 168 -14.11 7.78 -16.03
N ASN A 169 -14.36 8.40 -14.87
CA ASN A 169 -15.01 9.71 -14.77
C ASN A 169 -14.06 10.91 -14.86
N LYS A 170 -12.75 10.68 -15.02
CA LYS A 170 -11.70 11.71 -15.09
C LYS A 170 -11.60 12.61 -13.85
N PHE A 171 -12.09 12.17 -12.69
CA PHE A 171 -12.03 12.96 -11.46
C PHE A 171 -10.60 13.26 -11.00
N LEU A 172 -9.62 12.42 -11.38
CA LEU A 172 -8.19 12.70 -11.15
C LEU A 172 -7.72 14.01 -11.78
N ASN A 173 -8.40 14.53 -12.80
CA ASN A 173 -8.08 15.84 -13.40
C ASN A 173 -8.35 17.02 -12.45
N LEU A 174 -9.10 16.80 -11.36
CA LEU A 174 -9.35 17.81 -10.32
C LEU A 174 -8.18 17.97 -9.34
N LEU A 175 -7.19 17.06 -9.36
CA LEU A 175 -6.03 17.15 -8.48
C LEU A 175 -5.13 18.33 -8.85
N THR A 176 -4.55 18.98 -7.84
CA THR A 176 -3.44 19.91 -8.05
C THR A 176 -2.22 19.18 -8.58
N GLN A 177 -1.27 19.91 -9.18
CA GLN A 177 0.00 19.31 -9.64
C GLN A 177 0.72 18.59 -8.50
N THR A 178 0.81 19.22 -7.33
CA THR A 178 1.46 18.67 -6.13
C THR A 178 0.80 17.37 -5.68
N SER A 179 -0.53 17.34 -5.58
CA SER A 179 -1.26 16.15 -5.16
C SER A 179 -1.19 15.04 -6.20
N MET A 180 -1.17 15.39 -7.50
CA MET A 180 -0.99 14.43 -8.59
C MET A 180 0.38 13.76 -8.55
N VAL A 181 1.46 14.54 -8.42
CA VAL A 181 2.83 14.00 -8.31
C VAL A 181 2.94 13.07 -7.11
N LYS A 182 2.48 13.51 -5.94
CA LYS A 182 2.47 12.69 -4.72
C LYS A 182 1.64 11.42 -4.84
N LEU A 183 0.59 11.42 -5.67
CA LEU A 183 -0.21 10.23 -5.95
C LEU A 183 0.59 9.24 -6.83
N LEU A 184 1.18 9.73 -7.92
CA LEU A 184 1.88 8.90 -8.92
C LEU A 184 3.25 8.38 -8.45
N GLU A 185 3.94 9.09 -7.57
CA GLU A 185 5.24 8.66 -7.01
C GLU A 185 5.12 7.55 -5.96
N ARG A 186 3.90 7.18 -5.54
CA ARG A 186 3.69 6.12 -4.56
C ARG A 186 3.99 4.75 -5.18
N ASP A 187 4.93 4.03 -4.57
CA ASP A 187 5.20 2.61 -4.90
C ASP A 187 3.95 1.72 -4.74
N SER A 188 3.00 2.11 -3.89
CA SER A 188 1.74 1.41 -3.65
C SER A 188 0.64 1.72 -4.66
N PHE A 189 0.84 2.64 -5.61
CA PHE A 189 -0.19 3.06 -6.55
C PHE A 189 -0.58 1.88 -7.47
N PRO A 190 -1.84 1.43 -7.49
CA PRO A 190 -2.24 0.17 -8.13
C PRO A 190 -2.49 0.33 -9.64
N ALA A 191 -1.51 0.85 -10.38
CA ALA A 191 -1.61 1.08 -11.82
C ALA A 191 -0.40 0.52 -12.58
N LEU A 192 -0.63 0.01 -13.79
CA LEU A 192 0.47 -0.29 -14.71
C LEU A 192 1.09 1.02 -15.21
N GLU A 193 2.36 0.98 -15.61
CA GLU A 193 3.06 2.18 -16.09
C GLU A 193 2.36 2.85 -17.28
N ILE A 194 1.72 2.07 -18.16
CA ILE A 194 0.93 2.62 -19.27
C ILE A 194 -0.30 3.37 -18.77
N GLU A 195 -0.92 2.91 -17.69
CA GLU A 195 -2.07 3.57 -17.08
C GLU A 195 -1.64 4.84 -16.34
N VAL A 196 -0.47 4.83 -15.68
CA VAL A 196 0.16 6.02 -15.10
C VAL A 196 0.37 7.08 -16.17
N PHE A 197 0.90 6.69 -17.34
CA PHE A 197 1.01 7.58 -18.48
C PHE A 197 -0.36 8.13 -18.93
N GLU A 198 -1.37 7.27 -19.09
CA GLU A 198 -2.70 7.70 -19.54
C GLU A 198 -3.37 8.67 -18.55
N ILE A 199 -3.17 8.46 -17.25
CA ILE A 199 -3.61 9.37 -16.18
C ILE A 199 -2.89 10.71 -16.30
N ALA A 200 -1.56 10.70 -16.37
CA ALA A 200 -0.74 11.91 -16.52
C ALA A 200 -1.13 12.70 -17.79
N ALA A 201 -1.31 12.00 -18.92
CA ALA A 201 -1.72 12.59 -20.19
C ALA A 201 -3.14 13.15 -20.14
N SER A 202 -4.08 12.47 -19.47
CA SER A 202 -5.43 13.00 -19.24
C SER A 202 -5.40 14.28 -18.41
N TRP A 203 -4.58 14.29 -17.35
CA TRP A 203 -4.44 15.44 -16.47
C TRP A 203 -3.84 16.65 -17.21
N CYS A 204 -2.78 16.44 -18.01
CA CYS A 204 -2.13 17.49 -18.80
C CYS A 204 -3.02 18.10 -19.90
N LYS A 205 -4.12 17.43 -20.29
CA LYS A 205 -5.11 18.03 -21.20
C LYS A 205 -5.94 19.12 -20.54
N THR A 206 -6.06 19.09 -19.21
CA THR A 206 -6.91 20.00 -18.43
C THR A 206 -6.08 20.99 -17.60
N ASN A 207 -4.85 20.62 -17.24
CA ASN A 207 -3.99 21.36 -16.34
C ASN A 207 -2.60 21.59 -16.93
N ALA A 208 -1.92 22.66 -16.51
CA ALA A 208 -0.54 22.95 -16.90
C ALA A 208 0.45 22.13 -16.05
N ASP A 209 1.33 21.37 -16.70
CA ASP A 209 2.42 20.63 -16.04
C ASP A 209 3.69 21.49 -15.97
N PHE A 210 3.79 22.32 -14.94
CA PHE A 210 4.99 23.14 -14.70
C PHE A 210 6.21 22.26 -14.45
N ASN A 211 7.32 22.53 -15.14
CA ASN A 211 8.57 21.77 -15.04
C ASN A 211 8.45 20.26 -15.36
N ASN A 212 7.38 19.85 -16.06
CA ASN A 212 7.15 18.46 -16.43
C ASN A 212 7.15 17.51 -15.21
N LEU A 213 6.62 17.94 -14.05
CA LEU A 213 6.65 17.15 -12.82
C LEU A 213 5.71 15.94 -12.90
N VAL A 214 4.50 16.13 -13.44
CA VAL A 214 3.50 15.05 -13.57
C VAL A 214 3.94 14.05 -14.64
N THR A 215 4.35 14.54 -15.81
CA THR A 215 4.94 13.70 -16.86
C THR A 215 6.32 13.16 -16.49
N GLY A 216 6.98 13.75 -15.50
CA GLY A 216 8.22 13.28 -14.88
C GLY A 216 8.04 11.97 -14.10
N CYS A 217 6.85 11.78 -13.51
CA CYS A 217 6.51 10.56 -12.77
C CYS A 217 6.43 9.30 -13.67
N VAL A 218 6.21 9.49 -14.97
CA VAL A 218 6.12 8.39 -15.95
C VAL A 218 7.52 7.81 -16.20
N GLN A 219 7.73 6.58 -15.75
CA GLN A 219 8.95 5.82 -15.95
C GLN A 219 8.95 5.17 -17.33
N LEU A 220 9.22 5.98 -18.36
CA LEU A 220 9.25 5.56 -19.77
C LEU A 220 10.05 4.26 -20.02
N THR A 221 11.09 4.01 -19.24
CA THR A 221 11.92 2.79 -19.34
C THR A 221 11.22 1.49 -18.93
N LYS A 222 10.07 1.57 -18.24
CA LYS A 222 9.21 0.44 -17.88
C LYS A 222 8.14 0.14 -18.94
N LEU A 223 7.93 1.04 -19.89
CA LEU A 223 7.01 0.84 -21.02
C LEU A 223 7.67 0.00 -22.12
N THR A 224 6.83 -0.63 -22.93
CA THR A 224 7.29 -1.31 -24.15
C THR A 224 7.50 -0.34 -25.30
N PRO A 225 8.38 -0.67 -26.28
CA PRO A 225 8.57 0.16 -27.47
C PRO A 225 7.26 0.44 -28.22
N ASP A 226 6.36 -0.55 -28.31
CA ASP A 226 5.07 -0.40 -28.98
C ASP A 226 4.15 0.59 -28.24
N GLU A 227 4.12 0.56 -26.92
CA GLU A 227 3.36 1.52 -26.11
C GLU A 227 3.94 2.93 -26.28
N ILE A 228 5.27 3.07 -26.28
CA ILE A 228 5.91 4.36 -26.50
C ILE A 228 5.55 4.90 -27.89
N LEU A 229 5.68 4.10 -28.94
CA LEU A 229 5.49 4.56 -30.33
C LEU A 229 4.02 4.80 -30.68
N ASN A 230 3.11 3.94 -30.20
CA ASN A 230 1.70 3.97 -30.63
C ASN A 230 0.77 4.70 -29.65
N VAL A 231 1.18 4.88 -28.40
CA VAL A 231 0.33 5.51 -27.35
C VAL A 231 0.96 6.80 -26.82
N VAL A 232 2.22 6.73 -26.37
CA VAL A 232 2.88 7.88 -25.73
C VAL A 232 3.25 8.96 -26.74
N TRP A 233 3.94 8.58 -27.82
CA TRP A 233 4.44 9.50 -28.82
C TRP A 233 3.33 10.31 -29.51
N PRO A 234 2.21 9.72 -29.95
CA PRO A 234 1.15 10.47 -30.60
C PRO A 234 0.44 11.46 -29.67
N SER A 235 0.53 11.28 -28.36
CA SER A 235 -0.09 12.18 -27.37
C SER A 235 0.51 13.58 -27.35
N LYS A 236 1.80 13.71 -27.74
CA LYS A 236 2.60 14.95 -27.65
C LYS A 236 2.71 15.56 -26.25
N VAL A 237 2.37 14.80 -25.20
CA VAL A 237 2.46 15.24 -23.80
C VAL A 237 3.90 15.16 -23.28
N ILE A 238 4.69 14.23 -23.80
CA ILE A 238 6.10 14.03 -23.42
C ILE A 238 6.99 14.47 -24.57
N ASP A 239 8.06 15.18 -24.22
CA ASP A 239 9.09 15.65 -25.15
C ASP A 239 9.72 14.50 -25.97
N SER A 240 10.03 14.80 -27.24
CA SER A 240 10.58 13.81 -28.18
C SER A 240 11.96 13.31 -27.76
N ASP A 241 12.82 14.17 -27.19
CA ASP A 241 14.15 13.75 -26.75
C ASP A 241 14.06 12.78 -25.57
N ARG A 242 13.13 12.99 -24.62
CA ARG A 242 12.86 12.02 -23.54
C ARG A 242 12.42 10.67 -24.07
N LEU A 243 11.55 10.65 -25.10
CA LEU A 243 11.09 9.40 -25.72
C LEU A 243 12.22 8.68 -26.47
N LEU A 244 13.02 9.42 -27.24
CA LEU A 244 14.19 8.87 -27.96
C LEU A 244 15.22 8.28 -26.98
N ASN A 245 15.52 8.99 -25.89
CA ASN A 245 16.43 8.52 -24.85
C ASN A 245 15.89 7.24 -24.18
N ALA A 246 14.60 7.18 -23.88
CA ALA A 246 13.97 5.99 -23.32
C ALA A 246 14.03 4.79 -24.29
N LEU A 247 13.70 5.00 -25.57
CA LEU A 247 13.80 3.95 -26.60
C LEU A 247 15.23 3.48 -26.82
N ALA A 248 16.20 4.41 -26.86
CA ALA A 248 17.61 4.08 -26.95
C ALA A 248 18.07 3.27 -25.74
N TYR A 249 17.65 3.65 -24.53
CA TYR A 249 17.91 2.89 -23.31
C TYR A 249 17.28 1.49 -23.34
N ILE A 250 16.02 1.36 -23.73
CA ILE A 250 15.32 0.06 -23.84
C ILE A 250 15.99 -0.83 -24.90
N LYS A 251 16.42 -0.25 -26.03
CA LYS A 251 17.14 -0.93 -27.10
C LYS A 251 18.53 -1.37 -26.65
N ASN A 252 19.29 -0.51 -25.98
CA ASN A 252 20.64 -0.81 -25.47
C ASN A 252 20.60 -1.83 -24.33
N LYS A 253 19.60 -1.75 -23.45
CA LYS A 253 19.28 -2.78 -22.46
C LYS A 253 18.88 -4.10 -23.13
N SER A 254 18.21 -4.04 -24.29
CA SER A 254 17.92 -5.22 -25.13
C SER A 254 19.16 -5.79 -25.84
N SER A 255 20.15 -4.95 -26.18
CA SER A 255 21.43 -5.39 -26.76
C SER A 255 22.35 -6.06 -25.74
N ASN A 256 22.19 -5.80 -24.43
CA ASN A 256 22.89 -6.53 -23.36
C ASN A 256 22.01 -7.53 -22.58
N THR A 257 20.71 -7.64 -22.86
CA THR A 257 19.83 -8.69 -22.31
C THR A 257 18.57 -8.85 -23.17
N VAL A 258 18.37 -10.04 -23.73
CA VAL A 258 17.20 -10.47 -24.54
C VAL A 258 15.87 -10.37 -23.75
N PRO A 259 14.73 -10.04 -24.40
CA PRO A 259 13.63 -9.22 -23.89
C PRO A 259 12.66 -9.94 -22.93
N ARG A 260 11.92 -9.15 -22.13
CA ARG A 260 10.97 -9.61 -21.12
C ARG A 260 9.62 -8.89 -21.27
N LYS A 261 8.66 -9.55 -21.92
CA LYS A 261 7.23 -9.40 -21.63
C LYS A 261 6.84 -10.76 -21.04
N MET A 262 6.53 -10.86 -19.75
CA MET A 262 5.78 -11.99 -19.18
C MET A 262 5.36 -11.75 -17.73
N THR A 263 4.07 -11.96 -17.53
CA THR A 263 3.23 -11.77 -16.34
C THR A 263 3.89 -12.33 -15.08
N GLN A 264 4.21 -11.47 -14.10
CA GLN A 264 4.58 -11.92 -12.76
C GLN A 264 3.32 -12.36 -12.03
N LEU A 265 3.01 -13.66 -12.07
CA LEU A 265 1.96 -14.27 -11.25
C LEU A 265 2.55 -14.54 -9.86
N LYS A 266 2.56 -13.51 -9.01
CA LYS A 266 3.10 -13.59 -7.64
C LYS A 266 2.36 -14.67 -6.85
N ASN A 267 3.12 -15.52 -6.15
CA ASN A 267 2.67 -16.61 -5.26
C ASN A 267 1.71 -17.63 -5.91
N LYS A 268 1.75 -17.83 -7.24
CA LYS A 268 0.96 -18.86 -7.93
C LYS A 268 1.89 -19.91 -8.57
N ASN A 269 1.50 -21.18 -8.48
CA ASN A 269 2.17 -22.24 -9.23
C ASN A 269 1.96 -22.02 -10.74
N ILE A 270 3.03 -21.72 -11.46
CA ILE A 270 3.04 -21.54 -12.91
C ILE A 270 3.30 -22.84 -13.68
N ALA A 271 3.62 -23.93 -12.99
CA ALA A 271 3.76 -25.27 -13.53
C ALA A 271 2.43 -26.04 -13.51
N ILE A 272 1.41 -25.47 -14.15
CA ILE A 272 0.10 -26.11 -14.37
C ILE A 272 -0.35 -25.89 -15.81
N ALA A 273 -1.21 -26.78 -16.32
CA ALA A 273 -1.72 -26.72 -17.69
C ALA A 273 -2.44 -25.40 -18.01
N ALA A 274 -3.13 -24.81 -17.03
CA ALA A 274 -3.82 -23.51 -17.18
C ALA A 274 -2.88 -22.35 -17.56
N TYR A 275 -1.58 -22.48 -17.34
CA TYR A 275 -0.57 -21.50 -17.79
C TYR A 275 0.24 -22.00 -18.99
N ASN A 276 -0.33 -22.88 -19.81
CA ASN A 276 0.30 -23.51 -20.96
C ASN A 276 1.60 -24.26 -20.64
N THR A 277 1.72 -24.77 -19.41
CA THR A 277 2.86 -25.62 -19.04
C THR A 277 2.57 -27.06 -19.47
N THR A 278 3.52 -27.69 -20.14
CA THR A 278 3.44 -29.09 -20.59
C THR A 278 4.70 -29.84 -20.19
N VAL A 279 4.59 -31.12 -19.87
CA VAL A 279 5.74 -31.99 -19.66
C VAL A 279 6.14 -32.56 -21.02
N ILE A 280 7.38 -32.32 -21.45
CA ILE A 280 7.88 -32.67 -22.79
C ILE A 280 8.88 -33.82 -22.78
N SER A 281 9.33 -34.25 -21.60
CA SER A 281 10.22 -35.39 -21.39
C SER A 281 9.95 -36.00 -20.02
N GLY A 282 10.12 -37.32 -19.92
CA GLY A 282 9.75 -38.14 -18.77
C GLY A 282 8.68 -39.17 -19.12
N LEU A 283 8.54 -40.19 -18.27
CA LEU A 283 7.52 -41.23 -18.35
C LEU A 283 6.46 -40.99 -17.28
N ASN A 284 5.24 -41.43 -17.55
CA ASN A 284 4.12 -41.34 -16.60
C ASN A 284 3.84 -39.91 -16.08
N THR A 285 3.89 -38.93 -16.96
CA THR A 285 3.89 -37.50 -16.59
C THR A 285 2.50 -36.89 -16.40
N ALA A 286 1.44 -37.68 -16.58
CA ALA A 286 0.06 -37.18 -16.65
C ALA A 286 -0.35 -36.42 -15.38
N MET A 287 0.02 -36.95 -14.21
CA MET A 287 -0.35 -36.38 -12.91
C MET A 287 0.66 -35.36 -12.39
N LEU A 288 1.79 -35.12 -13.07
CA LEU A 288 2.90 -34.33 -12.51
C LEU A 288 2.52 -32.88 -12.19
N LEU A 289 1.68 -32.27 -13.04
CA LEU A 289 1.25 -30.88 -12.92
C LEU A 289 0.07 -30.71 -11.96
N GLU A 290 -0.74 -31.75 -11.76
CA GLU A 290 -1.90 -31.75 -10.84
C GLU A 290 -1.49 -32.21 -9.43
N GLY A 291 -0.50 -33.09 -9.35
CA GLY A 291 0.01 -33.72 -8.14
C GLY A 291 -0.57 -35.12 -7.92
N THR A 292 0.27 -36.05 -7.46
CA THR A 292 -0.15 -37.36 -6.93
C THR A 292 0.68 -37.75 -5.70
N GLU A 293 0.07 -38.56 -4.85
CA GLU A 293 0.70 -39.20 -3.69
C GLU A 293 1.11 -40.65 -3.98
N GLU A 294 0.64 -41.22 -5.10
CA GLU A 294 0.86 -42.61 -5.47
C GLU A 294 2.14 -42.75 -6.30
N GLU A 295 3.07 -43.59 -5.84
CA GLU A 295 4.36 -43.81 -6.51
C GLU A 295 4.19 -44.30 -7.96
N GLU A 296 3.16 -45.11 -8.23
CA GLU A 296 2.83 -45.69 -9.53
C GLU A 296 2.26 -44.67 -10.52
N GLU A 297 1.79 -43.52 -10.06
CA GLU A 297 1.24 -42.43 -10.86
C GLU A 297 2.23 -41.26 -11.05
N GLY A 298 3.35 -41.30 -10.33
CA GLY A 298 4.38 -40.27 -10.39
C GLY A 298 5.18 -40.30 -11.69
N ALA A 299 5.64 -39.13 -12.12
CA ALA A 299 6.48 -38.99 -13.30
C ALA A 299 7.90 -39.45 -13.01
N TYR A 300 8.48 -40.29 -13.84
CA TYR A 300 9.87 -40.73 -13.64
C TYR A 300 10.69 -40.62 -14.91
N HIS A 301 12.01 -40.69 -14.76
CA HIS A 301 12.91 -40.89 -15.88
C HIS A 301 13.80 -42.11 -15.61
N ASP A 302 14.30 -42.71 -16.68
CA ASP A 302 15.22 -43.85 -16.62
C ASP A 302 16.66 -43.36 -16.38
N GLU A 303 17.51 -44.18 -15.77
CA GLU A 303 18.89 -43.84 -15.38
C GLU A 303 19.77 -43.47 -16.60
N ASN A 304 19.38 -43.91 -17.79
CA ASN A 304 20.08 -43.63 -19.04
C ASN A 304 19.53 -42.39 -19.81
N ASP A 305 18.44 -41.78 -19.33
CA ASP A 305 17.82 -40.63 -20.00
C ASP A 305 18.47 -39.31 -19.57
N LYS A 306 19.29 -38.75 -20.48
CA LYS A 306 19.93 -37.44 -20.30
C LYS A 306 18.96 -36.26 -20.41
N ASN A 307 17.73 -36.50 -20.89
CA ASN A 307 16.71 -35.47 -21.01
C ASN A 307 15.90 -35.30 -19.71
N GLY A 308 15.93 -36.27 -18.80
CA GLY A 308 15.24 -36.23 -17.51
C GLY A 308 13.75 -35.85 -17.63
N ILE A 309 13.18 -35.40 -16.51
CA ILE A 309 11.83 -34.85 -16.49
C ILE A 309 11.92 -33.38 -16.90
N THR A 310 11.39 -33.03 -18.06
CA THR A 310 11.48 -31.66 -18.61
C THR A 310 10.11 -31.03 -18.78
N LEU A 311 9.94 -29.84 -18.19
CA LEU A 311 8.77 -28.99 -18.35
C LEU A 311 9.05 -27.90 -19.40
N ASP A 312 8.14 -27.74 -20.37
CA ASP A 312 8.01 -26.49 -21.15
C ASP A 312 6.97 -25.62 -20.46
N LEU A 313 7.38 -24.46 -19.95
CA LEU A 313 6.50 -23.50 -19.31
C LEU A 313 5.59 -22.75 -20.31
N GLY A 314 5.60 -23.13 -21.59
CA GLY A 314 4.87 -22.54 -22.71
C GLY A 314 5.50 -21.25 -23.23
N SER A 315 6.20 -20.52 -22.35
CA SER A 315 6.89 -19.27 -22.65
C SER A 315 7.97 -18.98 -21.59
N LYS A 316 8.80 -17.94 -21.78
CA LYS A 316 9.91 -17.61 -20.86
C LYS A 316 9.43 -17.02 -19.52
N LYS A 317 9.20 -17.85 -18.51
CA LYS A 317 8.70 -17.43 -17.19
C LYS A 317 9.81 -17.04 -16.23
N SER A 318 9.41 -16.25 -15.23
CA SER A 318 10.27 -15.78 -14.15
C SER A 318 9.86 -16.45 -12.85
N PHE A 319 10.82 -16.93 -12.08
CA PHE A 319 10.57 -17.64 -10.83
C PHE A 319 11.75 -17.47 -9.89
N ASN A 320 11.53 -17.69 -8.60
CA ASN A 320 12.56 -17.72 -7.57
C ASN A 320 12.32 -18.87 -6.57
N HIS A 321 11.31 -19.70 -6.81
CA HIS A 321 10.98 -20.85 -5.99
C HIS A 321 10.59 -22.04 -6.88
N ILE A 322 11.18 -23.20 -6.59
CA ILE A 322 10.79 -24.50 -7.16
C ILE A 322 10.48 -25.44 -6.00
N LYS A 323 9.35 -26.13 -6.11
CA LYS A 323 8.92 -27.14 -5.14
C LYS A 323 8.70 -28.46 -5.85
N MET A 324 9.36 -29.52 -5.40
CA MET A 324 9.28 -30.85 -5.99
C MET A 324 8.99 -31.90 -4.94
N LYS A 325 8.16 -32.90 -5.26
CA LYS A 325 7.88 -34.03 -4.38
C LYS A 325 8.41 -35.32 -4.97
N ILE A 326 9.48 -35.83 -4.38
CA ILE A 326 10.08 -37.12 -4.71
C ILE A 326 9.31 -38.21 -3.97
N LEU A 327 8.73 -39.14 -4.73
CA LEU A 327 8.03 -40.34 -4.26
C LEU A 327 8.97 -41.54 -4.39
N GLY A 328 8.96 -42.44 -3.41
CA GLY A 328 9.85 -43.59 -3.34
C GLY A 328 10.55 -43.76 -2.01
N LYS A 329 10.90 -45.01 -1.70
CA LYS A 329 11.67 -45.40 -0.49
C LYS A 329 13.17 -45.13 -0.59
N TYR A 330 13.67 -44.75 -1.77
CA TYR A 330 15.11 -44.62 -2.04
C TYR A 330 15.53 -43.17 -2.22
N TYR A 331 16.67 -42.82 -1.64
CA TYR A 331 17.32 -41.53 -1.87
C TYR A 331 17.93 -41.48 -3.27
N SER A 332 17.77 -40.33 -3.93
CA SER A 332 18.34 -40.04 -5.24
C SER A 332 19.00 -38.68 -5.24
N SER A 333 20.13 -38.58 -5.92
CA SER A 333 20.80 -37.30 -6.16
C SER A 333 20.27 -36.69 -7.45
N TYR A 334 20.23 -35.36 -7.55
CA TYR A 334 19.68 -34.71 -8.72
C TYR A 334 20.35 -33.38 -9.03
N TYR A 335 20.15 -32.89 -10.24
CA TYR A 335 20.46 -31.51 -10.58
C TYR A 335 19.32 -30.92 -11.39
N LEU A 336 19.15 -29.60 -11.25
CA LEU A 336 18.18 -28.84 -12.04
C LEU A 336 18.90 -27.99 -13.05
N GLU A 337 18.37 -27.95 -14.26
CA GLU A 337 18.86 -27.06 -15.30
C GLU A 337 17.73 -26.30 -15.95
N THR A 338 18.08 -25.14 -16.47
CA THR A 338 17.15 -24.24 -17.14
C THR A 338 17.61 -23.96 -18.56
N SER A 339 16.65 -23.77 -19.47
CA SER A 339 16.94 -23.37 -20.83
C SER A 339 15.90 -22.38 -21.35
N HIS A 340 16.33 -21.56 -22.32
CA HIS A 340 15.42 -20.74 -23.11
C HIS A 340 14.96 -21.43 -24.40
N ASN A 341 15.73 -22.39 -24.90
CA ASN A 341 15.58 -22.91 -26.27
C ASN A 341 15.86 -24.42 -26.42
N GLN A 342 16.02 -25.15 -25.32
CA GLN A 342 16.45 -26.56 -25.23
C GLN A 342 17.84 -26.89 -25.80
N LYS A 343 18.56 -25.91 -26.39
CA LYS A 343 19.91 -26.11 -26.96
C LYS A 343 21.00 -25.78 -25.95
N LYS A 344 20.84 -24.70 -25.19
CA LYS A 344 21.77 -24.27 -24.15
C LYS A 344 21.13 -24.43 -22.78
N TRP A 345 21.76 -25.24 -21.93
CA TRP A 345 21.30 -25.52 -20.58
C TRP A 345 22.22 -24.84 -19.57
N HIS A 346 21.61 -24.24 -18.55
CA HIS A 346 22.27 -23.60 -17.44
C HIS A 346 21.90 -24.35 -16.17
N LYS A 347 22.90 -24.93 -15.50
CA LYS A 347 22.69 -25.63 -14.24
C LYS A 347 22.29 -24.63 -13.16
N LEU A 348 21.10 -24.84 -12.62
CA LEU A 348 20.48 -23.99 -11.60
C LEU A 348 20.90 -24.43 -10.20
N ILE A 349 20.86 -25.73 -9.94
CA ILE A 349 21.42 -26.37 -8.75
C ILE A 349 22.05 -27.70 -9.12
N ASP A 350 23.08 -28.10 -8.37
CA ASP A 350 23.77 -29.37 -8.53
C ASP A 350 23.81 -30.13 -7.21
N TYR A 351 22.82 -31.00 -7.00
CA TYR A 351 22.77 -31.88 -5.84
C TYR A 351 23.20 -33.30 -6.19
N SER A 352 24.03 -33.48 -7.23
CA SER A 352 24.48 -34.80 -7.67
C SER A 352 25.26 -35.59 -6.60
N GLN A 353 25.76 -34.89 -5.57
CA GLN A 353 26.52 -35.45 -4.44
C GLN A 353 25.68 -35.66 -3.17
N TYR A 354 24.39 -35.30 -3.17
CA TYR A 354 23.53 -35.32 -1.99
C TYR A 354 22.44 -36.40 -2.10
N SER A 355 22.00 -36.93 -0.96
CA SER A 355 20.97 -37.99 -0.90
C SER A 355 19.59 -37.38 -0.67
N CYS A 356 18.91 -36.96 -1.74
CA CYS A 356 17.64 -36.25 -1.61
C CYS A 356 16.42 -37.20 -1.58
N SER A 357 15.37 -36.83 -0.82
CA SER A 357 14.11 -37.57 -0.74
C SER A 357 12.95 -36.63 -0.36
N HIS A 358 11.70 -37.11 -0.45
CA HIS A 358 10.50 -36.39 -0.01
C HIS A 358 10.33 -35.02 -0.72
N GLU A 359 9.88 -34.00 0.02
CA GLU A 359 9.61 -32.67 -0.49
C GLU A 359 10.88 -31.81 -0.53
N GLN A 360 11.13 -31.20 -1.68
CA GLN A 360 12.28 -30.35 -1.97
C GLN A 360 11.77 -28.93 -2.21
N ASN A 361 12.03 -28.03 -1.27
CA ASN A 361 11.64 -26.62 -1.33
C ASN A 361 12.87 -25.75 -1.63
N LEU A 362 13.00 -25.25 -2.86
CA LEU A 362 14.22 -24.63 -3.37
C LEU A 362 13.99 -23.14 -3.67
N TYR A 363 14.59 -22.27 -2.87
CA TYR A 363 14.59 -20.83 -3.08
C TYR A 363 15.91 -20.36 -3.70
N PHE A 364 15.82 -19.42 -4.64
CA PHE A 364 16.99 -18.90 -5.35
C PHE A 364 17.27 -17.44 -5.03
N ASP A 365 18.54 -17.12 -4.80
CA ASP A 365 19.01 -15.75 -4.67
C ASP A 365 18.87 -15.04 -6.02
N GLY A 366 17.83 -14.20 -6.12
CA GLY A 366 17.49 -13.47 -7.33
C GLY A 366 16.54 -14.21 -8.28
N VAL A 367 16.08 -13.47 -9.30
CA VAL A 367 15.02 -13.93 -10.19
C VAL A 367 15.59 -14.78 -11.32
N GLN A 368 15.22 -16.06 -11.34
CA GLN A 368 15.52 -16.97 -12.44
C GLN A 368 14.58 -16.72 -13.61
N GLN A 369 15.09 -16.94 -14.83
CA GLN A 369 14.28 -16.86 -16.05
C GLN A 369 14.55 -18.10 -16.90
N ALA A 370 13.50 -18.82 -17.26
CA ALA A 370 13.60 -19.98 -18.13
C ALA A 370 12.29 -20.21 -18.88
N ARG A 371 12.37 -20.86 -20.04
CA ARG A 371 11.18 -21.48 -20.66
C ARG A 371 11.12 -22.95 -20.29
N TYR A 372 12.26 -23.61 -20.23
CA TYR A 372 12.38 -25.03 -19.95
C TYR A 372 13.05 -25.23 -18.60
N ILE A 373 12.50 -26.12 -17.79
CA ILE A 373 13.10 -26.59 -16.55
C ILE A 373 13.24 -28.10 -16.66
N ARG A 374 14.44 -28.60 -16.38
CA ARG A 374 14.75 -30.01 -16.43
C ARG A 374 15.27 -30.47 -15.07
N ALA A 375 14.68 -31.54 -14.56
CA ALA A 375 15.18 -32.28 -13.42
C ALA A 375 15.76 -33.62 -13.89
N VAL A 376 17.02 -33.86 -13.54
CA VAL A 376 17.71 -35.12 -13.82
C VAL A 376 18.13 -35.74 -12.51
N PHE A 377 17.71 -36.97 -12.27
CA PHE A 377 18.04 -37.73 -11.07
C PHE A 377 19.07 -38.82 -11.41
N SER A 378 19.81 -39.31 -10.41
CA SER A 378 20.83 -40.34 -10.59
C SER A 378 20.30 -41.75 -10.57
N LYS A 379 19.07 -41.93 -10.10
CA LYS A 379 18.35 -43.21 -10.02
C LYS A 379 16.93 -43.03 -10.55
N GLN A 380 16.32 -44.13 -11.00
CA GLN A 380 14.90 -44.15 -11.33
C GLN A 380 14.08 -43.85 -10.07
N ILE A 381 13.41 -42.69 -10.07
CA ILE A 381 12.52 -42.24 -9.00
C ILE A 381 11.26 -41.60 -9.58
N SER A 382 10.15 -41.74 -8.85
CA SER A 382 8.88 -41.10 -9.20
C SER A 382 8.82 -39.70 -8.60
N LEU A 383 8.36 -38.74 -9.39
CA LEU A 383 8.11 -37.37 -8.98
C LEU A 383 6.60 -37.15 -8.96
N GLY A 384 6.05 -36.96 -7.76
CA GLY A 384 4.61 -36.81 -7.55
C GLY A 384 4.10 -35.42 -7.87
N LYS A 385 4.95 -34.40 -7.73
CA LYS A 385 4.56 -33.00 -7.97
C LYS A 385 5.74 -32.14 -8.39
N PHE A 386 5.52 -31.23 -9.33
CA PHE A 386 6.47 -30.20 -9.73
C PHE A 386 5.79 -28.84 -9.77
N GLU A 387 6.14 -27.95 -8.84
CA GLU A 387 5.64 -26.59 -8.78
C GLU A 387 6.76 -25.57 -9.01
N VAL A 388 6.40 -24.47 -9.65
CA VAL A 388 7.30 -23.35 -9.91
C VAL A 388 6.53 -22.10 -9.55
N SER A 389 7.11 -21.18 -8.78
CA SER A 389 6.43 -19.93 -8.40
C SER A 389 7.40 -18.75 -8.29
N PHE A 390 6.80 -17.57 -8.19
CA PHE A 390 7.49 -16.34 -7.84
C PHE A 390 6.99 -15.84 -6.49
N ASP A 391 7.81 -15.99 -5.46
CA ASP A 391 7.45 -15.66 -4.08
C ASP A 391 8.05 -14.30 -3.68
N SER A 392 7.20 -13.44 -3.12
CA SER A 392 7.57 -12.08 -2.70
C SER A 392 8.33 -12.03 -1.37
N LYS A 393 8.24 -13.09 -0.57
CA LYS A 393 8.95 -13.27 0.70
C LYS A 393 9.84 -14.50 0.55
N ILE A 394 11.13 -14.29 0.36
CA ILE A 394 12.12 -15.35 0.30
C ILE A 394 12.67 -15.54 1.72
N PRO A 395 12.71 -16.77 2.27
CA PRO A 395 13.46 -17.04 3.50
C PRO A 395 14.92 -16.59 3.34
N GLU A 396 15.63 -16.28 4.42
CA GLU A 396 17.07 -16.01 4.30
C GLU A 396 17.77 -17.28 3.79
N VAL A 397 18.33 -17.21 2.58
CA VAL A 397 19.07 -18.32 1.97
C VAL A 397 20.55 -17.99 2.05
N HIS A 398 21.34 -18.89 2.64
CA HIS A 398 22.80 -18.78 2.64
C HIS A 398 23.38 -20.05 2.01
N LYS A 399 24.09 -19.89 0.89
CA LYS A 399 24.68 -21.02 0.14
C LYS A 399 23.66 -22.13 -0.19
N GLN A 400 22.46 -21.73 -0.62
CA GLN A 400 21.36 -22.64 -1.00
C GLN A 400 20.73 -23.43 0.17
N ILE A 401 21.03 -23.05 1.41
CA ILE A 401 20.39 -23.58 2.62
C ILE A 401 19.47 -22.51 3.21
N ILE A 402 18.22 -22.90 3.51
CA ILE A 402 17.24 -22.03 4.17
C ILE A 402 17.64 -21.85 5.63
N TYR A 403 17.86 -20.61 6.06
CA TYR A 403 18.16 -20.25 7.44
C TYR A 403 16.86 -20.10 8.23
N PRO A 404 16.60 -20.90 9.29
CA PRO A 404 15.40 -20.75 10.09
C PRO A 404 15.49 -19.50 10.97
N LEU A 405 14.47 -18.64 10.90
CA LEU A 405 14.37 -17.38 11.68
C LEU A 405 13.90 -17.59 13.14
N SER A 406 13.56 -18.82 13.53
CA SER A 406 13.15 -19.17 14.90
C SER A 406 13.50 -20.62 15.22
N ASN A 407 13.79 -20.88 16.50
CA ASN A 407 14.20 -22.19 17.02
C ASN A 407 13.13 -23.27 16.73
N VAL A 408 13.44 -24.24 15.89
CA VAL A 408 12.54 -25.36 15.55
C VAL A 408 12.79 -26.50 16.54
N VAL A 409 12.29 -26.35 17.77
CA VAL A 409 12.04 -27.50 18.67
C VAL A 409 10.61 -27.37 19.18
N SER A 410 9.66 -27.83 18.36
CA SER A 410 8.36 -28.29 18.83
C SER A 410 8.22 -29.75 18.40
N SER A 411 7.82 -30.58 19.35
CA SER A 411 7.95 -32.04 19.41
C SER A 411 7.15 -32.87 18.39
N GLU A 412 6.79 -32.32 17.23
CA GLU A 412 5.96 -33.02 16.23
C GLU A 412 6.43 -32.76 14.80
N THR A 413 7.71 -32.97 14.49
CA THR A 413 8.12 -33.45 13.15
C THR A 413 9.60 -33.82 13.18
N LYS A 414 9.89 -35.11 12.98
CA LYS A 414 11.27 -35.57 12.76
C LYS A 414 11.72 -35.05 11.39
N ILE A 415 12.42 -33.92 11.37
CA ILE A 415 13.25 -33.52 10.23
C ILE A 415 14.61 -34.18 10.46
N PHE A 416 14.92 -35.22 9.69
CA PHE A 416 16.30 -35.64 9.51
C PHE A 416 16.90 -34.82 8.38
N VAL A 417 17.94 -34.07 8.74
CA VAL A 417 18.89 -33.44 7.84
C VAL A 417 19.79 -34.54 7.25
N GLY A 418 19.97 -34.51 5.94
CA GLY A 418 20.91 -35.35 5.19
C GLY A 418 20.76 -35.11 3.70
#